data_AF-A0A7L2HY01-F1
#
_entry.id   AF-A0A7L2HY01-F1
#
_cell.length_a   1.000
_cell.length_b   1.000
_cell.length_c   1.000
_cell.angle_alpha   90.00
_cell.angle_beta   90.00
_cell.angle_gamma   90.00
#
_symmetry.space_group_name_H-M   'P 1'
#
loop_
_entity.id
_entity.type
_entity.pdbx_description
1 polymer ?
#
loop_
_entity_poly.entity_id
_entity_poly.type
_entity_poly.pdbx_seq_one_letter_code
_entity_poly.pdbx_strand_id
1 'polypeptide(L)'
;FRYDRPFHKGPKDKENEFKSLWIERTTLTLTHSLPGISRWFEVERRELVEISPLENAIQVVENKNQELRTLISQYQHKQMHGNINLLSMCLNGVIDAAVNGGIARYQEAFFDKDYITKHPGDAEKITQLKELMQEQVHVLGVGLAVHEKFVHPEMRPLHKKLIDQFQMMRSSLYH
;
A
#
# COMPACT_ATOMS: atom_id res chain seq x y z
N PHE A 1 10.80 16.73 -7.75
CA PHE A 1 11.38 15.63 -6.94
C PHE A 1 10.67 15.58 -5.60
N ARG A 2 10.53 14.40 -4.99
CA ARG A 2 9.81 14.19 -3.71
C ARG A 2 10.66 13.33 -2.79
N TYR A 3 10.80 13.74 -1.54
CA TYR A 3 11.49 12.99 -0.49
C TYR A 3 10.60 12.92 0.75
N ASP A 4 10.37 11.70 1.24
CA ASP A 4 9.49 11.43 2.37
C ASP A 4 10.33 10.94 3.55
N ARG A 5 10.19 11.62 4.70
CA ARG A 5 10.86 11.29 5.96
C ARG A 5 9.82 10.86 6.99
N PRO A 6 9.79 9.59 7.44
CA PRO A 6 8.88 9.16 8.49
C PRO A 6 9.32 9.71 9.85
N PHE A 7 8.34 10.10 10.67
CA PHE A 7 8.56 10.51 12.06
C PHE A 7 7.32 10.24 12.91
N HIS A 8 7.50 10.17 14.24
CA HIS A 8 6.39 9.98 15.16
C HIS A 8 6.03 11.29 15.86
N LYS A 9 4.74 11.64 15.89
CA LYS A 9 4.22 12.70 16.78
C LYS A 9 3.60 12.06 18.01
N GLY A 10 4.02 12.52 19.19
CA GLY A 10 3.59 11.94 20.47
C GLY A 10 4.31 10.62 20.81
N PRO A 11 3.89 9.93 21.88
CA PRO A 11 4.49 8.66 22.27
C PRO A 11 4.20 7.59 21.20
N LYS A 12 5.25 6.88 20.79
CA LYS A 12 5.14 5.75 19.87
C LYS A 12 4.36 4.62 20.56
N ASP A 13 3.19 4.27 20.02
CA ASP A 13 2.44 3.08 20.43
C ASP A 13 3.26 1.85 20.01
N LYS A 14 3.64 1.03 21.00
CA LYS A 14 4.45 -0.18 20.80
C LYS A 14 3.67 -1.30 20.13
N GLU A 15 2.34 -1.30 20.27
CA GLU A 15 1.47 -2.31 19.67
C GLU A 15 1.10 -1.95 18.23
N ASN A 16 0.94 -0.65 17.95
CA ASN A 16 0.57 -0.18 16.61
C ASN A 16 1.21 1.18 16.29
N GLU A 17 2.42 1.14 15.73
CA GLU A 17 3.19 2.34 15.41
C GLU A 17 2.51 3.25 14.38
N PHE A 18 1.62 2.69 13.54
CA PHE A 18 0.94 3.41 12.47
C PHE A 18 -0.02 4.48 12.99
N LYS A 19 -0.49 4.40 14.25
CA LYS A 19 -1.34 5.44 14.86
C LYS A 19 -0.65 6.79 14.98
N SER A 20 0.69 6.79 15.04
CA SER A 20 1.50 7.98 15.28
C SER A 20 2.53 8.23 14.19
N LEU A 21 2.52 7.45 13.09
CA LEU A 21 3.51 7.55 12.02
C LEU A 21 3.12 8.62 11.01
N TRP A 22 3.71 9.81 11.15
CA TRP A 22 3.58 10.93 10.21
C TRP A 22 4.67 10.86 9.15
N ILE A 23 4.39 11.47 7.99
CA ILE A 23 5.40 11.66 6.95
C ILE A 23 5.64 13.15 6.77
N GLU A 24 6.89 13.56 6.83
CA GLU A 24 7.31 14.87 6.37
C GLU A 24 7.75 14.75 4.91
N ARG A 25 6.98 15.35 4.00
CA ARG A 25 7.21 15.30 2.56
C ARG A 25 7.84 16.60 2.10
N THR A 26 9.06 16.51 1.56
CA THR A 26 9.74 17.61 0.88
C THR A 26 9.57 17.48 -0.62
N THR A 27 8.94 18.48 -1.25
CA THR A 27 8.83 18.60 -2.71
C THR A 27 9.80 19.67 -3.21
N LEU A 28 10.69 19.28 -4.14
CA LEU A 28 11.65 20.16 -4.79
C LEU A 28 11.21 20.39 -6.24
N THR A 29 11.01 21.66 -6.60
CA THR A 29 10.77 22.12 -7.97
C THR A 29 12.06 22.69 -8.51
N LEU A 30 12.53 22.17 -9.64
CA LEU A 30 13.74 22.67 -10.30
C LEU A 30 13.40 23.87 -11.17
N THR A 31 14.39 24.75 -11.38
CA THR A 31 14.29 25.87 -12.34
C THR A 31 14.02 25.40 -13.78
N HIS A 32 14.44 24.17 -14.12
CA HIS A 32 14.24 23.57 -15.45
C HIS A 32 13.93 22.06 -15.34
N SER A 33 13.23 21.52 -16.34
CA SER A 33 12.91 20.09 -16.42
C SER A 33 14.13 19.23 -16.77
N LEU A 34 14.10 17.97 -16.34
CA LEU A 34 15.04 16.92 -16.75
C LEU A 34 14.32 15.92 -17.67
N PRO A 35 14.99 15.39 -18.72
CA PRO A 35 16.35 15.74 -19.14
C PRO A 35 16.43 17.14 -19.77
N GLY A 36 17.60 17.79 -19.67
CA GLY A 36 17.90 19.10 -20.24
C GLY A 36 19.37 19.24 -20.62
N ILE A 37 19.86 20.46 -20.88
CA ILE A 37 21.26 20.70 -21.28
C ILE A 37 22.28 20.28 -20.20
N SER A 38 21.86 20.35 -18.93
CA SER A 38 22.62 19.89 -17.78
C SER A 38 21.97 18.65 -17.17
N ARG A 39 22.79 17.86 -16.46
CA ARG A 39 22.33 16.70 -15.65
C ARG A 39 21.79 17.12 -14.28
N TRP A 40 21.92 18.39 -13.93
CA TRP A 40 21.39 18.99 -12.70
C TRP A 40 20.88 20.39 -12.99
N PHE A 41 19.87 20.81 -12.25
CA PHE A 41 19.40 22.19 -12.21
C PHE A 41 19.21 22.62 -10.77
N GLU A 42 19.29 23.94 -10.53
CA GLU A 42 19.04 24.52 -9.22
C GLU A 42 17.58 24.30 -8.79
N VAL A 43 17.38 24.13 -7.48
CA VAL A 43 16.05 24.06 -6.88
C VAL A 43 15.51 25.47 -6.77
N GLU A 44 14.43 25.75 -7.50
CA GLU A 44 13.73 27.03 -7.45
C GLU A 44 12.84 27.13 -6.21
N ARG A 45 12.08 26.05 -5.92
CA ARG A 45 11.12 26.02 -4.82
C ARG A 45 11.25 24.74 -4.01
N ARG A 46 11.23 24.89 -2.70
CA ARG A 46 11.12 23.81 -1.72
C ARG A 46 9.82 23.97 -0.94
N GLU A 47 9.02 22.92 -0.92
CA GLU A 47 7.78 22.84 -0.13
C GLU A 47 7.89 21.69 0.86
N LEU A 48 7.43 21.91 2.08
CA LEU A 48 7.42 20.91 3.14
C LEU A 48 5.99 20.78 3.65
N VAL A 49 5.46 19.57 3.57
CA VAL A 49 4.10 19.23 4.00
C VAL A 49 4.17 18.04 4.94
N GLU A 50 3.44 18.12 6.04
CA GLU A 50 3.22 16.98 6.93
C GLU A 50 1.97 16.22 6.49
N ILE A 51 2.10 14.90 6.43
CA ILE A 51 1.01 13.98 6.06
C ILE A 51 0.65 13.22 7.31
N SER A 52 -0.64 13.27 7.68
CA SER A 52 -1.14 12.56 8.85
C SER A 52 -1.03 11.05 8.70
N PRO A 53 -1.09 10.28 9.80
CA PRO A 53 -0.98 8.82 9.72
C PRO A 53 -2.12 8.18 8.90
N LEU A 54 -3.32 8.75 8.95
CA LEU A 54 -4.47 8.29 8.15
C LEU A 54 -4.26 8.59 6.65
N GLU A 55 -3.81 9.80 6.31
CA GLU A 55 -3.50 10.15 4.91
C GLU A 55 -2.34 9.31 4.36
N ASN A 56 -1.35 9.01 5.19
CA ASN A 56 -0.26 8.13 4.83
C ASN A 56 -0.77 6.70 4.58
N ALA A 57 -1.65 6.16 5.44
CA ALA A 57 -2.26 4.85 5.23
C ALA A 57 -3.03 4.77 3.90
N ILE A 58 -3.82 5.81 3.59
CA ILE A 58 -4.53 5.94 2.30
C ILE A 58 -3.54 5.87 1.14
N GLN A 59 -2.49 6.70 1.16
CA GLN A 59 -1.47 6.70 0.09
C GLN A 59 -0.75 5.36 -0.03
N VAL A 60 -0.44 4.68 1.08
CA VAL A 60 0.24 3.38 1.07
C VAL A 60 -0.64 2.31 0.41
N VAL A 61 -1.92 2.23 0.81
CA VAL A 61 -2.86 1.24 0.24
C VAL A 61 -3.13 1.52 -1.23
N GLU A 62 -3.39 2.78 -1.58
CA GLU A 62 -3.64 3.21 -2.97
C GLU A 62 -2.44 2.90 -3.89
N ASN A 63 -1.23 3.30 -3.49
CA ASN A 63 -0.03 3.03 -4.27
C ASN A 63 0.22 1.53 -4.45
N LYS A 64 -0.02 0.73 -3.40
CA LYS A 64 0.13 -0.73 -3.48
C LYS A 64 -0.91 -1.36 -4.42
N ASN A 65 -2.16 -0.88 -4.40
CA ASN A 65 -3.20 -1.32 -5.33
C ASN A 65 -2.80 -1.01 -6.79
N GLN A 66 -2.27 0.18 -7.03
CA GLN A 66 -1.83 0.59 -8.36
C GLN A 66 -0.62 -0.21 -8.86
N GLU A 67 0.35 -0.47 -7.98
CA GLU A 67 1.51 -1.33 -8.26
C GLU A 67 1.05 -2.75 -8.63
N LEU A 68 0.16 -3.35 -7.83
CA LEU A 68 -0.40 -4.67 -8.09
C LEU A 68 -1.14 -4.72 -9.43
N ARG A 69 -2.00 -3.74 -9.72
CA ARG A 69 -2.71 -3.67 -11.02
C ARG A 69 -1.76 -3.63 -12.20
N THR A 70 -0.74 -2.79 -12.09
CA THR A 70 0.27 -2.64 -13.16
C THR A 70 0.99 -3.96 -13.38
N LEU A 71 1.42 -4.62 -12.31
CA LEU A 71 2.11 -5.91 -12.37
C LEU A 71 1.19 -7.02 -12.94
N ILE A 72 -0.04 -7.13 -12.44
CA ILE A 72 -1.04 -8.10 -12.91
C ILE A 72 -1.30 -7.91 -14.41
N SER A 73 -1.45 -6.67 -14.86
CA SER A 73 -1.66 -6.33 -16.28
C SER A 73 -0.50 -6.82 -17.15
N GLN A 74 0.75 -6.67 -16.72
CA GLN A 74 1.92 -7.14 -17.46
C GLN A 74 1.88 -8.67 -17.71
N TYR A 75 1.41 -9.45 -16.73
CA TYR A 75 1.23 -10.91 -16.92
C TYR A 75 0.03 -11.25 -17.80
N GLN A 76 -1.09 -10.54 -17.66
CA GLN A 76 -2.28 -10.76 -18.50
C GLN A 76 -1.99 -10.50 -19.98
N HIS A 77 -1.21 -9.46 -20.28
CA HIS A 77 -0.81 -9.09 -21.63
C HIS A 77 0.46 -9.80 -22.11
N LYS A 78 0.92 -10.84 -21.39
CA LYS A 78 2.11 -11.66 -21.70
C LYS A 78 3.41 -10.85 -21.89
N GLN A 79 3.52 -9.68 -21.27
CA GLN A 79 4.75 -8.87 -21.27
C GLN A 79 5.83 -9.47 -20.36
N MET A 80 5.43 -10.23 -19.34
CA MET A 80 6.31 -10.99 -18.46
C MET A 80 6.20 -12.49 -18.78
N HIS A 81 7.21 -13.05 -19.44
CA HIS A 81 7.20 -14.46 -19.83
C HIS A 81 7.63 -15.37 -18.66
N GLY A 82 6.69 -16.19 -18.16
CA GLY A 82 6.97 -17.40 -17.38
C GLY A 82 7.55 -17.23 -15.96
N ASN A 83 8.16 -16.10 -15.62
CA ASN A 83 8.67 -15.86 -14.27
C ASN A 83 7.59 -15.21 -13.40
N ILE A 84 6.83 -16.02 -12.66
CA ILE A 84 5.74 -15.57 -11.79
C ILE A 84 6.22 -15.03 -10.44
N ASN A 85 7.51 -15.17 -10.11
CA ASN A 85 8.04 -14.96 -8.76
C ASN A 85 7.82 -13.53 -8.25
N LEU A 86 7.86 -12.52 -9.12
CA LEU A 86 7.59 -11.14 -8.75
C LEU A 86 6.13 -10.96 -8.30
N LEU A 87 5.19 -11.56 -9.03
CA LEU A 87 3.77 -11.58 -8.63
C LEU A 87 3.59 -12.39 -7.35
N SER A 88 4.23 -13.56 -7.22
CA SER A 88 4.19 -14.37 -5.99
C SER A 88 4.65 -13.58 -4.77
N MET A 89 5.79 -12.88 -4.88
CA MET A 89 6.34 -12.06 -3.81
C MET A 89 5.41 -10.90 -3.44
N CYS A 90 4.87 -10.18 -4.45
CA CYS A 90 4.00 -9.05 -4.21
C CYS A 90 2.66 -9.47 -3.57
N LEU A 91 2.04 -10.54 -4.08
CA LEU A 91 0.81 -11.11 -3.49
C LEU A 91 1.04 -11.56 -2.05
N ASN A 92 2.12 -12.30 -1.79
CA ASN A 92 2.46 -12.77 -0.45
C ASN A 92 2.70 -11.61 0.52
N GLY A 93 3.43 -10.58 0.08
CA GLY A 93 3.72 -9.40 0.91
C GLY A 93 2.47 -8.64 1.38
N VAL A 94 1.39 -8.67 0.59
CA VAL A 94 0.13 -8.01 0.94
C VAL A 94 -0.82 -8.95 1.69
N ILE A 95 -0.91 -10.23 1.30
CA ILE A 95 -1.85 -11.21 1.88
C ILE A 95 -1.39 -11.73 3.24
N ASP A 96 -0.12 -12.14 3.38
CA ASP A 96 0.40 -12.76 4.61
C ASP A 96 0.83 -11.66 5.60
N ALA A 97 1.43 -10.58 5.09
CA ALA A 97 1.84 -9.36 5.80
C ALA A 97 2.39 -9.55 7.24
N ALA A 98 2.97 -10.71 7.55
CA ALA A 98 3.22 -11.19 8.91
C ALA A 98 4.22 -10.32 9.70
N VAL A 99 5.03 -9.52 9.00
CA VAL A 99 6.03 -8.63 9.61
C VAL A 99 5.44 -7.27 9.95
N ASN A 100 4.67 -6.67 9.04
CA ASN A 100 4.16 -5.31 9.19
C ASN A 100 2.70 -5.25 9.68
N GLY A 101 2.04 -6.41 9.82
CA GLY A 101 0.64 -6.53 10.27
C GLY A 101 -0.41 -6.16 9.20
N GLY A 102 0.01 -5.69 8.04
CA GLY A 102 -0.85 -5.43 6.88
C GLY A 102 -1.96 -4.42 7.16
N ILE A 103 -3.05 -4.54 6.40
CA ILE A 103 -4.20 -3.63 6.49
C ILE A 103 -4.96 -3.71 7.82
N ALA A 104 -4.84 -4.80 8.56
CA ALA A 104 -5.47 -4.97 9.88
C ALA A 104 -4.98 -3.89 10.86
N ARG A 105 -3.71 -3.49 10.78
CA ARG A 105 -3.16 -2.40 11.60
C ARG A 105 -3.81 -1.06 11.33
N TYR A 106 -4.26 -0.81 10.10
CA TYR A 106 -5.01 0.41 9.79
C TYR A 106 -6.45 0.35 10.31
N GLN A 107 -7.09 -0.83 10.30
CA GLN A 107 -8.41 -1.01 10.94
C GLN A 107 -8.33 -0.71 12.45
N GLU A 108 -7.36 -1.33 13.13
CA GLU A 108 -7.10 -1.11 14.57
C GLU A 108 -6.77 0.36 14.90
N ALA A 109 -6.12 1.07 13.98
CA ALA A 109 -5.69 2.45 14.19
C ALA A 109 -6.82 3.46 13.96
N PHE A 110 -7.61 3.30 12.91
CA PHE A 110 -8.46 4.37 12.37
C PHE A 110 -9.96 4.03 12.33
N PHE A 111 -10.34 2.75 12.46
CA PHE A 111 -11.76 2.35 12.44
C PHE A 111 -12.34 2.13 13.84
N ASP A 112 -11.52 2.31 14.87
CA ASP A 112 -11.95 2.32 16.24
C ASP A 112 -12.97 3.45 16.52
N LYS A 113 -13.98 3.15 17.34
CA LYS A 113 -15.07 4.10 17.63
C LYS A 113 -14.59 5.34 18.38
N ASP A 114 -13.61 5.20 19.27
CA ASP A 114 -13.05 6.33 20.00
C ASP A 114 -12.24 7.22 19.06
N TYR A 115 -11.48 6.64 18.12
CA TYR A 115 -10.78 7.42 17.09
C TYR A 115 -11.76 8.26 16.28
N ILE A 116 -12.81 7.63 15.73
CA ILE A 116 -13.82 8.29 14.89
C ILE A 116 -14.51 9.43 15.64
N THR A 117 -14.88 9.19 16.91
CA THR A 117 -15.56 10.20 17.74
C THR A 117 -14.66 11.39 18.03
N LYS A 118 -13.36 11.16 18.25
CA LYS A 118 -12.37 12.22 18.53
C LYS A 118 -11.95 13.00 17.27
N HIS A 119 -12.10 12.41 16.08
CA HIS A 119 -11.66 13.00 14.80
C HIS A 119 -12.80 13.06 13.78
N PRO A 120 -13.88 13.81 14.04
CA PRO A 120 -15.04 13.86 13.14
C PRO A 120 -14.67 14.40 11.73
N GLY A 121 -13.63 15.23 11.62
CA GLY A 121 -13.13 15.75 10.33
C GLY A 121 -12.43 14.71 9.44
N ASP A 122 -12.18 13.51 9.94
CA ASP A 122 -11.55 12.42 9.18
C ASP A 122 -12.56 11.46 8.56
N ALA A 123 -13.87 11.66 8.74
CA ALA A 123 -14.91 10.74 8.29
C ALA A 123 -14.79 10.37 6.79
N GLU A 124 -14.55 11.35 5.92
CA GLU A 124 -14.35 11.12 4.49
C GLU A 124 -13.08 10.30 4.20
N LYS A 125 -11.96 10.63 4.85
CA LYS A 125 -10.68 9.91 4.70
C LYS A 125 -10.80 8.46 5.20
N ILE A 126 -11.50 8.24 6.30
CA ILE A 126 -11.78 6.89 6.83
C ILE A 126 -12.60 6.09 5.81
N THR A 127 -13.59 6.72 5.18
CA THR A 127 -14.42 6.10 4.14
C THR A 127 -13.56 5.74 2.92
N GLN A 128 -12.73 6.67 2.45
CA GLN A 128 -11.79 6.43 1.36
C GLN A 128 -10.84 5.26 1.66
N LEU A 129 -10.30 5.17 2.87
CA LEU A 129 -9.43 4.05 3.27
C LEU A 129 -10.18 2.71 3.21
N LYS A 130 -11.43 2.66 3.68
CA LYS A 130 -12.28 1.46 3.58
C LYS A 130 -12.48 1.04 2.13
N GLU A 131 -12.79 1.98 1.25
CA GLU A 131 -12.99 1.72 -0.17
C GLU A 131 -11.71 1.18 -0.83
N LEU A 132 -10.56 1.77 -0.55
CA LEU A 132 -9.26 1.29 -1.04
C LEU A 132 -8.90 -0.11 -0.53
N MET A 133 -9.27 -0.45 0.71
CA MET A 133 -9.06 -1.79 1.26
C MET A 133 -9.97 -2.83 0.59
N GLN A 134 -11.24 -2.49 0.31
CA GLN A 134 -12.15 -3.34 -0.46
C GLN A 134 -11.68 -3.52 -1.91
N GLU A 135 -11.19 -2.44 -2.51
CA GLU A 135 -10.55 -2.46 -3.82
C GLU A 135 -9.32 -3.38 -3.83
N GLN A 136 -8.48 -3.33 -2.79
CA GLN A 136 -7.30 -4.18 -2.66
C GLN A 136 -7.68 -5.66 -2.68
N VAL A 137 -8.76 -6.07 -1.99
CA VAL A 137 -9.28 -7.45 -2.03
C VAL A 137 -9.62 -7.86 -3.46
N HIS A 138 -10.29 -6.99 -4.22
CA HIS A 138 -10.63 -7.27 -5.61
C HIS A 138 -9.37 -7.46 -6.47
N VAL A 139 -8.40 -6.54 -6.36
CA VAL A 139 -7.13 -6.59 -7.11
C VAL A 139 -6.35 -7.87 -6.77
N LEU A 140 -6.25 -8.24 -5.49
CA LEU A 140 -5.60 -9.48 -5.06
C LEU A 140 -6.29 -10.72 -5.61
N GLY A 141 -7.62 -10.75 -5.65
CA GLY A 141 -8.38 -11.84 -6.25
C GLY A 141 -8.05 -12.04 -7.73
N VAL A 142 -7.97 -10.94 -8.51
CA VAL A 142 -7.53 -10.99 -9.91
C VAL A 142 -6.07 -11.48 -10.01
N GLY A 143 -5.19 -10.99 -9.15
CA GLY A 143 -3.79 -11.39 -9.11
C GLY A 143 -3.60 -12.88 -8.79
N LEU A 144 -4.36 -13.43 -7.86
CA LEU A 144 -4.36 -14.85 -7.52
C LEU A 144 -4.84 -15.71 -8.70
N ALA A 145 -5.89 -15.28 -9.42
CA ALA A 145 -6.36 -15.96 -10.61
C ALA A 145 -5.34 -15.94 -11.76
N VAL A 146 -4.57 -14.86 -11.89
CA VAL A 146 -3.42 -14.82 -12.82
C VAL A 146 -2.31 -15.76 -12.34
N HIS A 147 -1.95 -15.71 -11.06
CA HIS A 147 -0.92 -16.56 -10.47
C HIS A 147 -1.23 -18.05 -10.67
N GLU A 148 -2.48 -18.48 -10.50
CA GLU A 148 -2.91 -19.88 -10.70
C GLU A 148 -2.58 -20.43 -12.10
N LYS A 149 -2.64 -19.57 -13.13
CA LYS A 149 -2.39 -19.94 -14.53
C LYS A 149 -0.91 -20.17 -14.83
N PHE A 150 -0.02 -19.49 -14.11
CA PHE A 150 1.42 -19.44 -14.42
C PHE A 150 2.30 -20.09 -13.34
N VAL A 151 1.74 -20.44 -12.17
CA VAL A 151 2.51 -21.05 -11.08
C VAL A 151 3.05 -22.42 -11.45
N HIS A 152 4.35 -22.63 -11.22
CA HIS A 152 5.02 -23.91 -11.40
C HIS A 152 4.40 -24.99 -10.49
N PRO A 153 4.27 -26.26 -10.91
CA PRO A 153 3.70 -27.33 -10.09
C PRO A 153 4.31 -27.43 -8.68
N GLU A 154 5.63 -27.25 -8.55
CA GLU A 154 6.33 -27.28 -7.26
C GLU A 154 5.95 -26.13 -6.32
N MET A 155 5.45 -25.00 -6.85
CA MET A 155 5.00 -23.85 -6.07
C MET A 155 3.48 -23.87 -5.80
N ARG A 156 2.75 -24.92 -6.19
CA ARG A 156 1.31 -25.07 -5.89
C ARG A 156 1.00 -25.04 -4.39
N PRO A 157 1.82 -25.60 -3.47
CA PRO A 157 1.59 -25.45 -2.03
C PRO A 157 1.60 -23.98 -1.57
N LEU A 158 2.50 -23.16 -2.11
CA LEU A 158 2.54 -21.72 -1.84
C LEU A 158 1.27 -21.03 -2.34
N HIS A 159 0.83 -21.34 -3.57
CA HIS A 159 -0.40 -20.79 -4.11
C HIS A 159 -1.62 -21.12 -3.23
N LYS A 160 -1.74 -22.38 -2.77
CA LYS A 160 -2.80 -22.79 -1.85
C LYS A 160 -2.77 -21.99 -0.54
N LYS A 161 -1.58 -21.84 0.07
CA LYS A 161 -1.40 -21.00 1.26
C LYS A 161 -1.90 -19.57 1.03
N LEU A 162 -1.56 -18.96 -0.11
CA LEU A 162 -2.00 -17.60 -0.45
C LEU A 162 -3.52 -17.50 -0.58
N ILE A 163 -4.18 -18.50 -1.18
CA ILE A 163 -5.64 -18.54 -1.27
C ILE A 163 -6.26 -18.60 0.14
N ASP A 164 -5.77 -19.51 0.99
CA ASP A 164 -6.30 -19.70 2.34
C ASP A 164 -6.16 -18.41 3.17
N GLN A 165 -4.99 -17.76 3.13
CA GLN A 165 -4.75 -16.48 3.82
C GLN A 165 -5.57 -15.33 3.23
N PHE A 166 -5.74 -15.29 1.92
CA PHE A 166 -6.60 -14.31 1.26
C PHE A 166 -8.06 -14.43 1.73
N GLN A 167 -8.56 -15.65 1.95
CA GLN A 167 -9.91 -15.84 2.50
C GLN A 167 -10.05 -15.31 3.93
N MET A 168 -9.01 -15.49 4.76
CA MET A 168 -8.98 -14.94 6.12
C MET A 168 -8.96 -13.41 6.09
N MET A 169 -8.05 -12.81 5.31
CA MET A 169 -7.94 -11.35 5.12
C MET A 169 -9.25 -10.75 4.59
N ARG A 170 -9.87 -11.39 3.61
CA ARG A 170 -11.13 -10.90 3.04
C ARG A 170 -12.25 -10.91 4.08
N SER A 171 -12.35 -11.96 4.89
CA SER A 171 -13.37 -12.07 5.93
C SER A 171 -13.22 -10.99 7.01
N SER A 172 -11.98 -10.62 7.39
CA SER A 172 -11.73 -9.59 8.41
C SER A 172 -12.08 -8.16 7.97
N LEU A 173 -12.37 -7.94 6.68
CA LEU A 173 -12.77 -6.63 6.14
C LEU A 173 -14.28 -6.40 6.10
N TYR A 174 -15.06 -7.48 6.22
CA TYR A 174 -16.53 -7.42 6.23
C TYR A 174 -17.11 -7.43 7.66
N HIS A 175 -16.24 -7.39 8.69
CA HIS A 175 -16.59 -7.32 10.10
C HIS A 175 -15.94 -6.08 10.72
#